data_AF-A0A7L1Y6X9-F1
#
_entry.id   AF-A0A7L1Y6X9-F1
#
_cell.length_a   1.000
_cell.length_b   1.000
_cell.length_c   1.000
_cell.angle_alpha   90.00
_cell.angle_beta   90.00
_cell.angle_gamma   90.00
#
_symmetry.space_group_name_H-M   'P 1'
#
loop_
_entity.id
_entity.type
_entity.pdbx_description
1 polymer ?
#
loop_
_entity_poly.entity_id
_entity_poly.type
_entity_poly.pdbx_seq_one_letter_code
_entity_poly.pdbx_strand_id
1 'polypeptide(L)'
;EAYQYQMGDFPTEWEAWIRKKRKDPPTIEEILKNENYREEMKQKIKDVSERDKLLQAKEYKEGLVAEPGHTQVKGHASAPYYGKMEPSQDPTSTANTFQPGAWMPPDSGSSQKK
;
A
#
# COMPACT_ATOMS: atom_id res chain seq x y z
N GLU A 1 29.50 28.84 -9.77
CA GLU A 1 28.12 28.51 -10.19
C GLU A 1 27.14 29.40 -9.46
N ALA A 2 26.10 29.87 -10.14
CA ALA A 2 25.00 30.56 -9.48
C ALA A 2 24.16 29.52 -8.74
N TYR A 3 23.91 29.73 -7.45
CA TYR A 3 23.02 28.87 -6.66
C TYR A 3 21.64 28.83 -7.34
N GLN A 4 21.33 27.72 -8.01
CA GLN A 4 20.03 27.50 -8.63
C GLN A 4 19.09 26.95 -7.59
N TYR A 5 18.23 27.83 -7.07
CA TYR A 5 17.16 27.48 -6.16
C TYR A 5 16.24 26.41 -6.77
N GLN A 6 16.00 25.31 -6.05
CA GLN A 6 15.03 24.28 -6.41
C GLN A 6 13.79 24.37 -5.51
N MET A 7 12.64 24.03 -6.08
CA MET A 7 11.38 24.03 -5.35
C MET A 7 11.41 22.87 -4.33
N GLY A 8 11.61 23.21 -3.06
CA GLY A 8 11.83 22.24 -1.97
C GLY A 8 12.99 22.59 -1.03
N ASP A 9 13.80 23.61 -1.39
CA ASP A 9 14.93 24.06 -0.57
C ASP A 9 14.50 24.88 0.66
N PHE A 10 13.26 25.41 0.70
CA PHE A 10 12.76 26.11 1.88
C PHE A 10 12.40 25.12 3.00
N PRO A 11 12.80 25.39 4.25
CA PRO A 11 12.24 24.68 5.40
C PRO A 11 10.73 24.85 5.44
N THR A 12 10.03 23.77 5.78
CA THR A 12 8.56 23.69 5.75
C THR A 12 7.90 24.78 6.60
N GLU A 13 8.55 25.18 7.68
CA GLU A 13 8.09 26.21 8.61
C GLU A 13 8.10 27.60 7.96
N TRP A 14 9.13 27.91 7.16
CA TRP A 14 9.20 29.14 6.38
C TRP A 14 8.16 29.14 5.26
N GLU A 15 7.97 28.01 4.59
CA GLU A 15 6.93 27.87 3.57
C GLU A 15 5.53 28.15 4.16
N ALA A 16 5.25 27.64 5.36
CA ALA A 16 3.99 27.88 6.05
C ALA A 16 3.77 29.36 6.41
N TRP A 17 4.83 30.08 6.81
CA TRP A 17 4.74 31.52 7.10
C TRP A 17 4.58 32.37 5.83
N ILE A 18 5.36 32.10 4.78
CA ILE A 18 5.24 32.80 3.48
C ILE A 18 3.85 32.58 2.87
N ARG A 19 3.29 31.38 3.03
CA ARG A 19 1.91 31.05 2.61
C ARG A 19 0.84 31.59 3.57
N LYS A 20 1.20 32.38 4.58
CA LYS A 20 0.30 32.95 5.61
C LYS A 20 -0.53 31.91 6.37
N LYS A 21 -0.08 30.64 6.41
CA LYS A 21 -0.69 29.60 7.25
C LYS A 21 -0.37 29.79 8.73
N ARG A 22 0.77 30.42 9.04
CA ARG A 22 1.16 30.91 10.37
C ARG A 22 1.16 32.44 10.39
N LYS A 23 0.86 33.03 11.55
CA LYS A 23 0.91 34.49 11.78
C LYS A 23 2.33 34.95 12.09
N ASP A 24 3.04 34.20 12.94
CA ASP A 24 4.39 34.51 13.39
C ASP A 24 5.44 33.73 12.58
N PRO A 25 6.62 34.32 12.33
CA PRO A 25 7.71 33.64 11.66
C PRO A 25 8.27 32.51 12.53
N PRO A 26 8.81 31.44 11.93
CA PRO A 26 9.45 30.38 12.68
C PRO A 26 10.73 30.87 13.37
N THR A 27 11.02 30.32 14.56
CA THR A 27 12.27 30.58 15.27
C THR A 27 13.38 29.68 14.75
N ILE A 28 14.63 30.17 14.73
CA ILE A 28 15.81 29.41 14.29
C ILE A 28 15.97 28.10 15.09
N GLU A 29 15.68 28.14 16.39
CA GLU A 29 15.70 26.95 17.26
C GLU A 29 14.67 25.88 16.84
N GLU A 30 13.49 26.29 16.39
CA GLU A 30 12.44 25.36 15.90
C GLU A 30 12.93 24.64 14.65
N ILE A 31 13.56 25.37 13.73
CA ILE A 31 14.11 24.83 12.49
C ILE A 31 15.21 23.82 12.79
N LEU A 32 16.17 24.18 13.64
CA LEU A 32 17.29 23.30 14.00
C LEU A 32 16.79 22.01 14.67
N LYS A 33 15.79 22.13 15.57
CA LYS A 33 15.19 20.98 16.23
C LYS A 33 14.49 20.04 15.23
N ASN A 34 13.75 20.59 14.28
CA ASN A 34 13.04 19.81 13.28
C ASN A 34 14.00 19.14 12.29
N GLU A 35 15.08 19.82 11.91
CA GLU A 35 16.16 19.23 11.10
C GLU A 35 16.82 18.05 11.81
N ASN A 36 17.21 18.23 13.08
CA ASN A 36 17.78 17.14 13.87
C ASN A 36 16.80 15.96 14.01
N TYR A 37 15.52 16.25 14.26
CA TYR A 37 14.49 15.21 14.32
C TYR A 37 14.37 14.41 13.01
N ARG A 38 14.43 15.09 11.85
CA ARG A 38 14.40 14.43 10.54
C ARG A 38 15.60 13.50 10.35
N GLU A 39 16.80 13.94 10.71
CA GLU A 39 18.01 13.11 10.61
C GLU A 39 17.98 11.94 11.59
N GLU A 40 17.52 12.14 12.83
CA GLU A 40 17.30 11.05 13.79
C GLU A 40 16.30 10.01 13.26
N MET A 41 15.17 10.45 12.69
CA MET A 41 14.18 9.56 12.10
C MET A 41 14.76 8.77 10.95
N LYS A 42 15.53 9.41 10.06
CA LYS A 42 16.19 8.75 8.93
C LYS A 42 17.16 7.67 9.40
N GLN A 43 17.91 7.91 10.47
CA GLN A 43 18.78 6.89 11.07
C GLN A 43 17.97 5.73 11.65
N LYS A 44 16.91 6.01 12.42
CA LYS A 44 16.05 4.97 13.01
C LYS A 44 15.36 4.12 11.94
N ILE A 45 14.88 4.73 10.85
CA ILE A 45 14.25 4.01 9.74
C ILE A 45 15.23 3.02 9.10
N LYS A 46 16.49 3.44 8.88
CA LYS A 46 17.52 2.55 8.33
C LYS A 46 17.77 1.35 9.25
N ASP A 47 17.97 1.62 10.54
CA ASP A 47 18.21 0.59 11.56
C ASP A 47 17.04 -0.41 11.65
N VAL A 48 15.79 0.08 11.67
CA VAL A 48 14.60 -0.79 11.63
C VAL A 48 14.56 -1.62 10.35
N SER A 49 14.82 -1.01 9.19
CA SER A 49 14.82 -1.72 7.90
C SER A 49 15.90 -2.81 7.82
N GLU A 50 17.05 -2.61 8.46
CA GLU A 50 18.12 -3.59 8.51
C GLU A 50 17.74 -4.75 9.43
N ARG A 51 17.17 -4.46 10.60
CA ARG A 51 16.66 -5.51 11.49
C ARG A 51 15.55 -6.32 10.85
N ASP A 52 14.62 -5.67 10.17
CA ASP A 52 13.50 -6.31 9.48
C ASP A 52 14.00 -7.29 8.39
N LYS A 53 14.95 -6.85 7.55
CA LYS A 53 15.59 -7.72 6.55
C LYS A 53 16.28 -8.94 7.16
N LEU A 54 16.95 -8.76 8.30
CA LEU A 54 17.61 -9.86 9.01
C LEU A 54 16.60 -10.87 9.59
N LEU A 55 15.48 -10.39 10.12
CA LEU A 55 14.39 -11.25 10.61
C LEU A 55 13.76 -12.01 9.44
N GLN A 56 13.43 -11.31 8.36
CA GLN A 56 12.87 -11.90 7.15
C GLN A 56 13.77 -13.00 6.58
N ALA A 57 15.10 -12.79 6.56
CA ALA A 57 16.07 -13.80 6.13
C ALA A 57 16.11 -15.04 7.04
N LYS A 58 15.80 -14.91 8.34
CA LYS A 58 15.67 -16.07 9.24
C LYS A 58 14.38 -16.82 8.98
N GLU A 59 13.27 -16.11 8.81
CA GLU A 59 11.95 -16.69 8.51
C GLU A 59 11.96 -17.48 7.20
N TYR A 60 12.68 -17.01 6.17
CA TYR A 60 12.89 -17.78 4.95
C TYR A 60 13.68 -19.07 5.18
N LYS A 61 14.72 -19.03 6.01
CA LYS A 61 15.51 -20.24 6.35
C LYS A 61 14.70 -21.25 7.16
N GLU A 62 13.83 -20.76 8.02
CA GLU A 62 12.94 -21.59 8.85
C GLU A 62 11.72 -22.10 8.07
N GLY A 63 11.43 -21.53 6.90
CA GLY A 63 10.29 -21.91 6.06
C GLY A 63 8.94 -21.39 6.56
N LEU A 64 8.94 -20.43 7.49
CA LEU A 64 7.73 -19.79 8.01
C LEU A 64 7.11 -18.82 7.00
N VAL A 65 7.93 -18.24 6.12
CA VAL A 65 7.50 -17.33 5.06
C VAL A 65 8.00 -17.87 3.72
N ALA A 66 7.13 -17.85 2.71
CA ALA A 66 7.49 -18.26 1.36
C ALA A 66 8.44 -17.23 0.74
N GLU A 67 9.56 -17.69 0.18
CA GLU A 67 10.50 -16.83 -0.54
C GLU A 67 9.76 -16.00 -1.61
N PRO A 68 10.08 -14.71 -1.83
CA PRO A 68 9.40 -13.87 -2.82
C PRO A 68 9.62 -14.33 -4.28
N GLY A 69 10.33 -15.43 -4.48
CA GLY A 69 10.65 -16.03 -5.75
C GLY A 69 9.52 -16.92 -6.29
N HIS A 70 8.75 -16.36 -7.21
CA HIS A 70 8.12 -17.06 -8.33
C HIS A 70 6.96 -18.00 -7.98
N THR A 71 5.84 -17.43 -7.53
CA THR A 71 4.54 -18.08 -7.72
C THR A 71 4.22 -18.15 -9.21
N GLN A 72 4.66 -19.22 -9.87
CA GLN A 72 4.08 -19.60 -11.15
C GLN A 72 2.63 -19.97 -10.85
N VAL A 73 1.68 -19.15 -11.31
CA VAL A 73 0.27 -19.52 -11.31
C VAL A 73 0.18 -20.78 -12.19
N LYS A 74 0.09 -21.95 -11.56
CA LYS A 74 -0.05 -23.25 -12.21
C LYS A 74 -1.34 -23.88 -11.70
N GLY A 75 -2.09 -24.51 -12.61
CA GLY A 75 -3.36 -25.18 -12.30
C GLY A 75 -4.57 -24.31 -12.66
N HIS A 76 -5.72 -24.57 -12.01
CA HIS A 76 -7.01 -23.98 -12.38
C HIS A 76 -7.03 -22.43 -12.43
N ALA A 77 -6.22 -21.76 -11.61
CA ALA A 77 -6.10 -20.30 -11.59
C ALA A 77 -5.31 -19.70 -12.79
N SER A 78 -4.59 -20.53 -13.55
CA SER A 78 -3.91 -20.14 -14.79
C SER A 78 -4.72 -20.43 -16.06
N ALA A 79 -5.90 -21.02 -15.91
CA ALA A 79 -6.74 -21.33 -17.06
C ALA A 79 -7.27 -20.04 -17.72
N PRO A 80 -7.33 -19.97 -19.06
CA PRO A 80 -8.01 -18.87 -19.73
C PRO A 80 -9.46 -18.79 -19.24
N TYR A 81 -9.93 -17.58 -18.95
CA TYR A 81 -11.29 -17.38 -18.44
C TYR A 81 -12.31 -17.71 -19.55
N TYR A 82 -12.96 -18.88 -19.44
CA TYR A 82 -14.06 -19.32 -20.30
C TYR A 82 -15.44 -19.21 -19.62
N GLY A 83 -15.54 -18.45 -18.51
CA GLY A 83 -16.81 -18.22 -17.81
C GLY A 83 -17.68 -17.17 -18.50
N LYS A 84 -19.00 -17.28 -18.32
CA LYS A 84 -19.95 -16.22 -18.65
C LYS A 84 -19.58 -14.98 -17.83
N MET A 85 -19.62 -13.78 -18.43
CA MET A 85 -19.27 -12.52 -17.74
C MET A 85 -20.17 -12.19 -16.54
N GLU A 86 -21.36 -12.81 -16.47
CA GLU A 86 -22.31 -12.60 -15.39
C GLU A 86 -22.21 -13.70 -14.33
N PRO A 87 -22.09 -13.33 -13.03
CA PRO A 87 -22.16 -14.28 -11.94
C PRO A 87 -23.52 -15.00 -11.92
N SER A 88 -23.53 -16.32 -12.19
CA SER A 88 -24.71 -17.17 -12.12
C SER A 88 -24.87 -17.76 -10.72
N GLN A 89 -26.08 -17.81 -10.16
CA GLN A 89 -26.36 -18.51 -8.91
C GLN A 89 -26.17 -20.02 -9.03
N ASP A 90 -26.48 -20.58 -10.20
CA ASP A 90 -26.41 -22.02 -10.43
C ASP A 90 -24.98 -22.46 -10.80
N PRO A 91 -24.47 -23.57 -10.20
CA PRO A 91 -23.19 -24.15 -10.59
C PRO A 91 -23.27 -24.69 -12.01
N THR A 92 -22.23 -24.46 -12.80
CA THR A 92 -22.13 -24.97 -14.18
C THR A 92 -20.99 -25.97 -14.26
N SER A 93 -21.25 -27.16 -14.83
CA SER A 93 -20.25 -28.18 -15.08
C SER A 93 -20.15 -28.45 -16.58
N THR A 94 -19.01 -28.10 -17.17
CA THR A 94 -18.62 -28.56 -18.51
C THR A 94 -17.68 -29.76 -18.33
N ALA A 95 -17.63 -30.71 -19.27
CA ALA A 95 -16.97 -32.02 -19.13
C ALA A 95 -15.63 -32.07 -18.34
N ASN A 96 -14.78 -31.04 -18.43
CA ASN A 96 -13.51 -30.93 -17.69
C ASN A 96 -13.39 -29.67 -16.80
N THR A 97 -14.45 -28.91 -16.56
CA THR A 97 -14.40 -27.64 -15.82
C THR A 97 -15.68 -27.42 -15.01
N PHE A 98 -15.51 -27.34 -13.69
CA PHE A 98 -16.56 -26.96 -12.75
C PHE A 98 -16.46 -25.48 -12.40
N GLN A 99 -17.54 -24.73 -12.58
CA GLN A 99 -17.68 -23.35 -12.17
C GLN A 99 -18.69 -23.27 -11.02
N PRO A 100 -18.27 -22.93 -9.79
CA PRO A 100 -19.20 -22.76 -8.68
C PRO A 100 -20.13 -21.57 -8.95
N GLY A 101 -21.38 -21.69 -8.49
CA GLY A 101 -22.32 -20.57 -8.51
C GLY A 101 -21.84 -19.43 -7.61
N ALA A 102 -22.09 -18.20 -8.03
CA ALA A 102 -21.82 -17.01 -7.25
C ALA A 102 -23.02 -16.70 -6.34
N TRP A 103 -22.74 -16.40 -5.08
CA TRP A 103 -23.78 -15.94 -4.16
C TRP A 103 -24.23 -14.53 -4.55
N MET A 104 -25.52 -14.37 -4.85
CA MET A 104 -26.13 -13.05 -5.03
C MET A 104 -26.87 -12.67 -3.74
N PRO A 105 -26.67 -11.45 -3.22
CA PRO A 105 -27.47 -10.99 -2.09
C PRO A 105 -28.96 -10.95 -2.49
N PRO A 106 -29.88 -11.25 -1.56
CA PRO A 106 -31.30 -11.06 -1.83
C PRO A 106 -31.53 -9.59 -2.20
N ASP A 107 -32.33 -9.33 -3.24
CA ASP A 107 -32.68 -7.98 -3.66
C ASP A 107 -33.08 -7.16 -2.43
N SER A 108 -32.37 -6.07 -2.17
CA SER A 108 -32.73 -5.07 -1.16
C SER A 108 -33.94 -4.26 -1.64
N GLY A 109 -35.03 -4.96 -1.95
CA GLY A 109 -36.33 -4.42 -2.33
C GLY A 109 -37.14 -4.06 -1.10
N SER A 110 -36.75 -2.98 -0.41
CA SER A 110 -37.72 -2.24 0.40
C SER A 110 -38.71 -1.55 -0.53
N SER A 111 -39.87 -2.17 -0.74
CA SER A 111 -41.14 -1.47 -0.92
C SER A 111 -42.26 -2.49 -0.90
N GLN A 112 -42.91 -2.58 0.26
CA GLN A 112 -44.24 -3.13 0.41
C GLN A 112 -45.15 -2.58 -0.71
N LYS A 113 -45.84 -3.47 -1.42
CA LYS A 113 -47.13 -3.10 -2.04
C LYS A 113 -48.22 -4.01 -1.50
N LYS A 114 -49.33 -3.32 -1.22
CA LYS A 114 -50.55 -3.70 -0.52
C LYS A 114 -51.18 -4.99 -1.01
#